data_AF-A0A4U0WM54-F1
#
_entry.id   AF-A0A4U0WM54-F1
#
_cell.length_a   1.000
_cell.length_b   1.000
_cell.length_c   1.000
_cell.angle_alpha   90.00
_cell.angle_beta   90.00
_cell.angle_gamma   90.00
#
_symmetry.space_group_name_H-M   'P 1'
#
loop_
_entity.id
_entity.type
_entity.pdbx_description
1 polymer ?
#
loop_
_entity_poly.entity_id
_entity_poly.type
_entity_poly.pdbx_seq_one_letter_code
_entity_poly.pdbx_strand_id
1 'polypeptide(L)'
;MADSKKRLALAIIDFLSTSLKDGTLTAEDSESIEIAQSCIAESFHVDPTDKAAVADALGGQNLLSIYGVYEKLKGKNKASTAGSSSAASAPSAASTAKSSSTTGAAAGSGGSKEDAEKLKGQGNAAMQKKDYSSAIDLYTRALSIAPANPIYLSN
;
A
#
# COMPACT_ATOMS: atom_id res chain seq x y z
N MET A 1 7.34 -19.24 16.76
CA MET A 1 6.46 -18.06 16.51
C MET A 1 7.22 -16.75 16.55
N ALA A 2 8.13 -16.52 17.51
CA ALA A 2 8.97 -15.32 17.54
C ALA A 2 9.87 -15.19 16.30
N ASP A 3 10.44 -16.31 15.84
CA ASP A 3 11.29 -16.34 14.64
C ASP A 3 10.51 -16.03 13.37
N SER A 4 9.25 -16.48 13.27
CA SER A 4 8.37 -16.15 12.13
C SER A 4 8.09 -14.65 12.03
N LYS A 5 7.91 -13.97 13.17
CA LYS A 5 7.71 -12.51 13.21
C LYS A 5 8.99 -11.77 12.82
N LYS A 6 10.16 -12.23 13.30
CA LYS A 6 11.47 -11.68 12.94
C LYS A 6 11.77 -11.86 11.45
N ARG A 7 11.48 -13.05 10.89
CA ARG A 7 11.60 -13.33 9.46
C ARG A 7 10.69 -12.42 8.62
N LEU A 8 9.46 -12.19 9.07
CA LEU A 8 8.55 -11.26 8.41
C LEU A 8 9.07 -9.81 8.46
N ALA A 9 9.61 -9.37 9.59
CA ALA A 9 10.21 -8.04 9.72
C ALA A 9 11.37 -7.85 8.74
N LEU A 10 12.28 -8.83 8.64
CA LEU A 10 13.37 -8.83 7.66
C LEU A 10 12.85 -8.80 6.21
N ALA A 11 11.80 -9.57 5.91
CA ALA A 11 11.19 -9.56 4.57
C ALA A 11 10.52 -8.22 4.20
N ILE A 12 9.96 -7.50 5.18
CA ILE A 12 9.42 -6.15 4.97
C ILE A 12 10.55 -5.16 4.73
N ILE A 13 11.65 -5.24 5.49
CA ILE A 13 12.81 -4.39 5.29
C ILE A 13 13.41 -4.62 3.89
N ASP A 14 13.58 -5.87 3.46
CA ASP A 14 14.04 -6.22 2.12
C ASP A 14 13.11 -5.67 1.01
N PHE A 15 11.79 -5.78 1.19
CA PHE A 15 10.81 -5.20 0.27
C PHE A 15 10.94 -3.69 0.15
N LEU A 16 11.11 -2.98 1.28
CA LEU A 16 11.30 -1.54 1.31
C LEU A 16 12.62 -1.14 0.62
N SER A 17 13.72 -1.86 0.86
CA SER A 17 15.01 -1.62 0.20
C SER A 17 14.96 -1.89 -1.30
N THR A 18 14.24 -2.94 -1.71
CA THR A 18 14.03 -3.26 -3.12
C THR A 18 13.14 -2.22 -3.79
N SER A 19 12.11 -1.72 -3.10
CA SER A 19 11.20 -0.70 -3.60
C SER A 19 11.91 0.63 -3.92
N LEU A 20 12.93 0.98 -3.13
CA LEU A 20 13.80 2.13 -3.40
C LEU A 20 14.69 1.92 -4.64
N LYS A 21 15.20 0.70 -4.85
CA LYS A 21 16.07 0.36 -5.99
C LYS A 21 15.31 0.22 -7.31
N ASP A 22 14.11 -0.35 -7.27
CA ASP A 22 13.23 -0.55 -8.43
C ASP A 22 12.52 0.75 -8.85
N GLY A 23 12.65 1.82 -8.05
CA GLY A 23 12.04 3.12 -8.35
C GLY A 23 10.52 3.14 -8.17
N THR A 24 9.93 2.13 -7.50
CA THR A 24 8.51 2.12 -7.10
C THR A 24 8.20 3.17 -6.03
N LEU A 25 9.22 3.61 -5.32
CA LEU A 25 9.24 4.72 -4.37
C LEU A 25 10.03 5.88 -4.98
N THR A 26 9.61 7.11 -4.71
CA THR A 26 10.37 8.29 -5.13
C THR A 26 11.62 8.45 -4.27
N ALA A 27 12.66 9.07 -4.81
CA ALA A 27 13.89 9.35 -4.06
C ALA A 27 13.64 10.29 -2.86
N GLU A 28 12.57 11.10 -2.93
CA GLU A 28 12.12 11.97 -1.84
C GLU A 28 11.67 11.16 -0.60
N ASP A 29 11.12 9.97 -0.81
CA ASP A 29 10.71 9.08 0.28
C ASP A 29 11.87 8.24 0.84
N SER A 30 13.07 8.30 0.25
CA SER A 30 14.20 7.44 0.63
C SER A 30 14.56 7.56 2.12
N GLU A 31 14.69 8.80 2.61
CA GLU A 31 15.00 9.08 4.01
C GLU A 31 13.91 8.53 4.95
N SER A 32 12.64 8.72 4.59
CA SER A 32 11.51 8.19 5.38
C SER A 32 11.52 6.66 5.43
N ILE A 33 11.95 6.02 4.35
CA ILE A 33 11.98 4.56 4.24
C ILE A 33 13.16 3.98 5.01
N GLU A 34 14.32 4.62 4.99
CA GLU A 34 15.48 4.23 5.81
C GLU A 34 15.18 4.35 7.31
N ILE A 35 14.47 5.40 7.73
CA ILE A 35 14.00 5.55 9.12
C ILE A 35 13.01 4.43 9.47
N ALA A 36 12.04 4.15 8.59
CA ALA A 36 11.07 3.07 8.81
C ALA A 36 11.75 1.70 8.95
N GLN A 37 12.75 1.41 8.12
CA GLN A 37 13.54 0.17 8.21
C GLN A 37 14.26 0.05 9.55
N SER A 38 14.88 1.14 10.01
CA SER A 38 15.58 1.20 11.29
C SER A 38 14.62 0.96 12.46
N CYS A 39 13.46 1.63 12.47
CA CYS A 39 12.42 1.39 13.48
C CYS A 39 11.93 -0.06 13.50
N ILE A 40 11.72 -0.69 12.34
CA ILE A 40 11.30 -2.10 12.27
C ILE A 40 12.41 -3.02 12.79
N ALA A 41 13.66 -2.77 12.41
CA ALA A 41 14.82 -3.53 12.86
C ALA A 41 14.95 -3.51 14.38
N GLU A 42 14.86 -2.32 14.98
CA GLU A 42 14.93 -2.15 16.44
C GLU A 42 13.72 -2.76 17.16
N SER A 43 12.50 -2.55 16.64
CA SER A 43 11.26 -3.04 17.27
C SER A 43 11.21 -4.56 17.35
N PHE A 44 11.81 -5.26 16.37
CA PHE A 44 11.82 -6.73 16.33
C PHE A 44 13.16 -7.33 16.75
N HIS A 45 14.14 -6.50 17.10
CA HIS A 45 15.53 -6.90 17.38
C HIS A 45 16.07 -7.84 16.28
N VAL A 46 15.99 -7.34 15.04
CA VAL A 46 16.49 -8.02 13.84
C VAL A 46 17.52 -7.14 13.16
N ASP A 47 18.51 -7.78 12.53
CA ASP A 47 19.57 -7.07 11.81
C ASP A 47 19.33 -7.17 10.30
N PRO A 48 19.00 -6.06 9.62
CA PRO A 48 18.80 -6.05 8.17
C PRO A 48 20.12 -6.14 7.38
N THR A 49 21.27 -6.00 8.04
CA THR A 49 22.59 -6.15 7.40
C THR A 49 23.04 -7.62 7.32
N ASP A 50 22.44 -8.49 8.14
CA ASP A 50 22.71 -9.93 8.12
C ASP A 50 22.03 -10.59 6.90
N LYS A 51 22.78 -10.65 5.80
CA LYS A 51 22.31 -11.26 4.54
C LYS A 51 21.95 -12.74 4.69
N ALA A 52 22.55 -13.48 5.63
CA ALA A 52 22.24 -14.89 5.83
C ALA A 52 20.87 -15.03 6.53
N ALA A 53 20.62 -14.21 7.56
CA ALA A 53 19.31 -14.16 8.22
C ALA A 53 18.20 -13.67 7.28
N VAL A 54 18.48 -12.68 6.44
CA VAL A 54 17.54 -12.19 5.43
C VAL A 54 17.25 -13.27 4.38
N ALA A 55 18.27 -13.99 3.90
CA ALA A 55 18.09 -15.08 2.95
C ALA A 55 17.32 -16.28 3.54
N ASP A 56 17.58 -16.64 4.81
CA ASP A 56 16.83 -17.67 5.54
C ASP A 56 15.37 -17.24 5.78
N ALA A 57 15.13 -15.97 6.08
CA ALA A 57 13.80 -15.42 6.28
C ALA A 57 12.96 -15.43 5.00
N LEU A 58 13.58 -15.13 3.87
CA LEU A 58 12.95 -15.07 2.56
C LEU A 58 12.82 -16.46 1.92
N GLY A 59 13.72 -17.41 2.23
CA GLY A 59 13.70 -18.76 1.67
C GLY A 59 13.75 -18.79 0.14
N GLY A 60 14.34 -17.76 -0.48
CA GLY A 60 14.36 -17.57 -1.93
C GLY A 60 13.06 -16.98 -2.53
N GLN A 61 12.11 -16.56 -1.71
CA GLN A 61 10.88 -15.89 -2.13
C GLN A 61 10.84 -14.45 -1.63
N ASN A 62 10.24 -13.54 -2.41
CA ASN A 62 10.00 -12.18 -1.96
C ASN A 62 8.57 -12.03 -1.42
N LEU A 63 8.39 -11.13 -0.45
CA LEU A 63 7.10 -10.83 0.19
C LEU A 63 6.00 -10.50 -0.83
N LEU A 64 6.34 -9.85 -1.94
CA LEU A 64 5.41 -9.50 -3.01
C LEU A 64 4.88 -10.74 -3.74
N SER A 65 5.73 -11.75 -3.96
CA SER A 65 5.32 -13.02 -4.58
C SER A 65 4.37 -13.79 -3.67
N ILE A 66 4.65 -13.81 -2.36
CA ILE A 66 3.80 -14.45 -1.35
C ILE A 66 2.43 -13.76 -1.29
N TYR A 67 2.42 -12.43 -1.28
CA TYR A 67 1.19 -11.64 -1.30
C TYR A 67 0.39 -11.86 -2.59
N GLY A 68 1.05 -11.91 -3.76
CA GLY A 68 0.39 -12.22 -5.03
C GLY A 68 -0.22 -13.63 -5.08
N VAL A 69 0.40 -14.63 -4.45
CA VAL A 69 -0.21 -15.96 -4.27
C VAL A 69 -1.41 -15.88 -3.35
N TYR A 70 -1.31 -15.14 -2.23
CA TYR A 70 -2.43 -14.92 -1.32
C TYR A 70 -3.61 -14.24 -2.01
N GLU A 71 -3.39 -13.21 -2.84
CA GLU A 71 -4.45 -12.56 -3.61
C GLU A 71 -5.08 -13.51 -4.63
N LYS A 72 -4.28 -14.32 -5.32
CA LYS A 72 -4.81 -15.37 -6.22
C LYS A 72 -5.60 -16.42 -5.45
N LEU A 73 -5.20 -16.78 -4.24
CA LEU A 73 -5.89 -17.76 -3.41
C LEU A 73 -7.18 -17.18 -2.82
N LYS A 74 -7.16 -15.92 -2.40
CA LYS A 74 -8.35 -15.16 -1.97
C LYS A 74 -9.33 -14.97 -3.12
N GLY A 75 -8.82 -14.74 -4.33
CA GLY A 75 -9.60 -14.72 -5.57
C GLY A 75 -10.18 -16.09 -5.95
N LYS A 76 -9.41 -17.18 -5.80
CA LYS A 76 -9.86 -18.56 -6.04
C LYS A 76 -10.83 -19.10 -4.99
N ASN A 77 -10.70 -18.70 -3.72
CA ASN A 77 -11.70 -18.98 -2.68
C ASN A 77 -13.04 -18.25 -2.92
N LYS A 78 -13.12 -17.37 -3.92
CA LYS A 78 -14.36 -16.76 -4.44
C LYS A 78 -14.71 -17.22 -5.87
N ALA A 79 -14.00 -18.22 -6.42
CA ALA A 79 -14.27 -18.75 -7.76
C ALA A 79 -13.77 -20.19 -7.90
N SER A 80 -14.60 -21.16 -7.50
CA SER A 80 -14.66 -22.41 -8.24
C SER A 80 -15.50 -22.13 -9.49
N THR A 81 -14.84 -21.97 -10.64
CA THR A 81 -15.27 -22.43 -11.97
C THR A 81 -14.35 -21.85 -13.05
N ALA A 82 -13.76 -22.77 -13.82
CA ALA A 82 -13.10 -22.55 -15.12
C ALA A 82 -11.81 -21.70 -15.08
N GLY A 83 -10.71 -22.09 -15.71
CA GLY A 83 -10.51 -23.08 -16.75
C GLY A 83 -9.39 -22.55 -17.64
N SER A 84 -8.42 -23.43 -17.90
CA SER A 84 -7.27 -23.35 -18.82
C SER A 84 -7.33 -22.31 -19.94
N SER A 85 -6.24 -21.56 -20.17
CA SER A 85 -5.35 -21.75 -21.32
C SER A 85 -4.38 -20.58 -21.53
N SER A 86 -3.29 -20.92 -22.22
CA SER A 86 -1.98 -20.29 -22.32
C SER A 86 -1.88 -19.02 -23.18
N ALA A 87 -0.72 -18.37 -23.02
CA ALA A 87 0.06 -17.60 -23.99
C ALA A 87 -0.36 -16.14 -24.29
N ALA A 88 0.50 -15.18 -23.92
CA ALA A 88 1.48 -14.56 -24.83
C ALA A 88 2.02 -13.22 -24.28
N SER A 89 3.35 -13.15 -24.18
CA SER A 89 4.27 -12.04 -24.45
C SER A 89 4.00 -10.59 -23.98
N ALA A 90 5.03 -10.06 -23.31
CA ALA A 90 5.37 -8.68 -22.92
C ALA A 90 5.33 -7.65 -24.09
N PRO A 91 5.61 -6.32 -23.92
CA PRO A 91 6.24 -5.65 -22.75
C PRO A 91 5.73 -4.23 -22.37
N SER A 92 6.35 -3.69 -21.31
CA SER A 92 6.78 -2.27 -21.13
C SER A 92 6.05 -1.35 -20.15
N ALA A 93 6.90 -0.78 -19.27
CA ALA A 93 6.93 0.59 -18.76
C ALA A 93 5.83 1.12 -17.82
N ALA A 94 6.24 1.22 -16.55
CA ALA A 94 6.28 2.42 -15.70
C ALA A 94 5.02 3.30 -15.57
N SER A 95 4.54 3.44 -14.33
CA SER A 95 4.63 4.72 -13.58
C SER A 95 4.16 4.56 -12.14
N THR A 96 5.13 4.72 -11.26
CA THR A 96 5.13 5.25 -9.90
C THR A 96 4.01 6.24 -9.57
N ALA A 97 3.31 6.03 -8.44
CA ALA A 97 3.40 6.87 -7.25
C ALA A 97 2.38 6.44 -6.16
N LYS A 98 2.92 5.62 -5.25
CA LYS A 98 2.65 5.52 -3.80
C LYS A 98 2.76 6.92 -3.14
N SER A 99 2.25 7.31 -1.98
CA SER A 99 1.42 6.87 -0.83
C SER A 99 1.02 8.20 -0.13
N SER A 100 0.20 8.32 0.91
CA SER A 100 0.33 7.70 2.22
C SER A 100 -0.91 7.98 3.09
N SER A 101 -1.42 6.87 3.66
CA SER A 101 -1.89 6.65 5.05
C SER A 101 -2.83 7.66 5.74
N THR A 102 -3.86 7.25 6.49
CA THR A 102 -3.84 6.13 7.45
C THR A 102 -5.26 5.65 7.83
N THR A 103 -5.37 4.33 8.04
CA THR A 103 -6.23 3.59 8.99
C THR A 103 -7.76 3.75 9.01
N GLY A 104 -8.44 2.60 8.87
CA GLY A 104 -9.69 2.34 9.60
C GLY A 104 -10.83 1.76 8.78
N ALA A 105 -10.75 0.48 8.42
CA ALA A 105 -11.94 -0.36 8.32
C ALA A 105 -12.54 -0.49 9.74
N ALA A 106 -13.84 -0.62 10.00
CA ALA A 106 -15.06 -0.53 9.20
C ALA A 106 -16.23 -0.68 10.18
N ALA A 107 -17.33 0.03 9.97
CA ALA A 107 -18.73 -0.37 10.20
C ALA A 107 -19.60 0.89 10.06
N GLY A 108 -20.49 1.08 9.08
CA GLY A 108 -20.91 0.31 7.91
C GLY A 108 -21.73 1.24 7.00
N SER A 109 -22.45 0.65 6.04
CA SER A 109 -23.38 1.29 5.07
C SER A 109 -22.79 1.92 3.80
N GLY A 110 -22.36 1.05 2.88
CA GLY A 110 -23.13 0.76 1.66
C GLY A 110 -23.63 1.87 0.72
N GLY A 111 -23.08 3.08 0.73
CA GLY A 111 -23.38 4.12 -0.27
C GLY A 111 -22.11 4.76 -0.84
N SER A 112 -21.76 4.41 -2.08
CA SER A 112 -20.73 5.00 -2.95
C SER A 112 -19.47 5.59 -2.30
N LYS A 113 -18.74 4.79 -1.51
CA LYS A 113 -17.38 5.11 -1.05
C LYS A 113 -16.46 5.48 -2.22
N GLU A 114 -16.63 4.82 -3.36
CA GLU A 114 -15.86 5.08 -4.59
C GLU A 114 -16.12 6.48 -5.17
N ASP A 115 -17.36 6.98 -5.14
CA ASP A 115 -17.66 8.33 -5.65
C ASP A 115 -17.15 9.43 -4.71
N ALA A 116 -17.21 9.19 -3.39
CA ALA A 116 -16.62 10.08 -2.41
C ALA A 116 -15.08 10.16 -2.55
N GLU A 117 -14.43 9.02 -2.82
CA GLU A 117 -12.97 8.98 -3.06
C GLU A 117 -12.58 9.66 -4.38
N LYS A 118 -13.41 9.55 -5.43
CA LYS A 118 -13.21 10.28 -6.70
C LYS A 118 -13.31 11.80 -6.49
N LEU A 119 -14.34 12.27 -5.79
CA LEU A 119 -14.52 13.69 -5.49
C LEU A 119 -13.41 14.24 -4.60
N LYS A 120 -12.95 13.46 -3.62
CA LYS A 120 -11.77 13.79 -2.80
C LYS A 120 -10.50 13.93 -3.66
N GLY A 121 -10.28 13.01 -4.60
CA GLY A 121 -9.15 13.08 -5.53
C GLY A 121 -9.21 14.31 -6.43
N GLN A 122 -10.39 14.66 -6.93
CA GLN A 122 -10.60 15.88 -7.73
C GLN A 122 -10.37 17.16 -6.90
N GLY A 123 -10.85 17.20 -5.66
CA GLY A 123 -10.58 18.30 -4.74
C GLY A 123 -9.09 18.49 -4.49
N ASN A 124 -8.35 17.40 -4.33
CA ASN A 124 -6.89 17.44 -4.13
C ASN A 124 -6.15 17.95 -5.37
N ALA A 125 -6.62 17.60 -6.58
CA ALA A 125 -6.08 18.15 -7.83
C ALA A 125 -6.37 19.66 -7.98
N ALA A 126 -7.52 20.15 -7.50
CA ALA A 126 -7.84 21.57 -7.47
C ALA A 126 -6.97 22.34 -6.45
N MET A 127 -6.68 21.73 -5.29
CA MET A 127 -5.74 22.28 -4.29
C MET A 127 -4.33 22.46 -4.86
N GLN A 128 -3.82 21.49 -5.62
CA GLN A 128 -2.52 21.58 -6.28
C GLN A 128 -2.46 22.73 -7.30
N LYS A 129 -3.59 23.07 -7.91
CA LYS A 129 -3.74 24.21 -8.83
C LYS A 129 -4.02 25.53 -8.12
N LYS A 130 -4.02 25.55 -6.78
CA LYS A 130 -4.39 26.69 -5.93
C LYS A 130 -5.81 27.22 -6.19
N ASP A 131 -6.68 26.37 -6.76
CA ASP A 131 -8.10 26.66 -6.92
C ASP A 131 -8.86 26.17 -5.70
N TYR A 132 -8.75 26.96 -4.64
CA TYR A 132 -9.32 26.63 -3.34
C TYR A 132 -10.86 26.63 -3.36
N SER A 133 -11.48 27.49 -4.19
CA SER A 133 -12.93 27.53 -4.38
C SER A 133 -13.47 26.19 -4.87
N SER A 134 -12.94 25.69 -5.99
CA SER A 134 -13.38 24.43 -6.57
C SER A 134 -13.06 23.24 -5.67
N ALA A 135 -11.92 23.28 -4.96
CA ALA A 135 -11.55 22.24 -4.01
C ALA A 135 -12.55 22.11 -2.86
N ILE A 136 -13.01 23.24 -2.29
CA ILE A 136 -13.99 23.26 -1.20
C ILE A 136 -15.31 22.63 -1.65
N ASP A 137 -15.80 22.96 -2.85
CA ASP A 137 -17.04 22.38 -3.39
C ASP A 137 -16.94 20.86 -3.58
N LEU A 138 -15.80 20.40 -4.10
CA LEU A 138 -15.52 18.98 -4.34
C LEU A 138 -15.41 18.19 -3.02
N TYR A 139 -14.76 18.75 -2.00
CA TYR A 139 -14.72 18.14 -0.67
C TYR A 139 -16.08 18.14 0.02
N THR A 140 -16.84 19.23 -0.08
CA THR A 140 -18.19 19.32 0.49
C THR A 140 -19.13 18.27 -0.11
N ARG A 141 -19.02 18.03 -1.42
CA ARG A 141 -19.75 16.95 -2.11
C ARG A 141 -19.27 15.56 -1.68
N ALA A 142 -17.97 15.35 -1.50
CA ALA A 142 -17.43 14.07 -1.03
C ALA A 142 -17.98 13.70 0.37
N LEU A 143 -18.10 14.68 1.26
CA LEU A 143 -18.66 14.50 2.61
C LEU A 143 -20.16 14.27 2.61
N SER A 144 -20.88 14.83 1.64
CA SER A 144 -22.32 14.60 1.48
C SER A 144 -22.64 13.16 1.09
N ILE A 145 -21.71 12.48 0.39
CA ILE A 145 -21.85 11.07 -0.01
C ILE A 145 -21.40 10.14 1.12
N ALA A 146 -20.36 10.51 1.87
CA ALA A 146 -19.87 9.77 3.03
C ALA A 146 -19.91 10.63 4.31
N PRO A 147 -21.11 10.84 4.90
CA PRO A 147 -21.29 11.71 6.07
C PRO A 147 -20.70 11.16 7.38
N ALA A 148 -20.17 9.93 7.39
CA ALA A 148 -19.61 9.27 8.56
C ALA A 148 -18.07 9.24 8.52
N ASN A 149 -17.43 10.41 8.59
CA ASN A 149 -16.04 10.47 9.00
C ASN A 149 -15.85 11.46 10.16
N PRO A 150 -15.60 10.98 11.40
CA PRO A 150 -15.48 11.81 12.60
C PRO A 150 -14.26 12.75 12.63
N ILE A 151 -13.44 12.78 11.56
CA ILE A 151 -12.40 13.80 11.37
C ILE A 151 -13.01 15.23 11.26
N TYR A 152 -14.29 15.37 10.91
CA TYR A 152 -14.93 16.68 10.77
C TYR A 152 -15.38 17.37 12.08
N LEU A 153 -15.06 16.82 13.25
CA LEU A 153 -15.45 17.42 14.54
C LEU A 153 -14.28 17.72 15.49
N SER A 154 -13.03 17.60 15.06
CA SER A 154 -11.89 17.99 15.90
C SER A 154 -10.94 18.85 15.08
N ASN A 155 -11.30 20.13 15.05
CA ASN A 155 -10.40 21.23 14.74
C ASN A 155 -9.44 21.45 15.92
#